data_AF-A0A917VLZ9-F1
#
_entry.id   AF-A0A917VLZ9-F1
#
_cell.length_a   1.000
_cell.length_b   1.000
_cell.length_c   1.000
_cell.angle_alpha   90.00
_cell.angle_beta   90.00
_cell.angle_gamma   90.00
#
_symmetry.space_group_name_H-M   'P 1'
#
loop_
_entity.id
_entity.type
_entity.pdbx_description
1 polymer ?
#
loop_
_entity_poly.entity_id
_entity_poly.type
_entity_poly.pdbx_seq_one_letter_code
_entity_poly.pdbx_strand_id
1 'polypeptide(L)'
;MGFSQGAVALLPLIVLLGLLAVAVLRARNGDVARLDVGNDEIVIIPRGIFKLFAFTPRLRVPAGVLSAAYEIDPRSLGVPGMRMGATWFPGVVAGRFHSPQERSFWVWGKGDRAIRLSFDGWTYDYAVVEVADRESALNALSAVSRRNAVGN
;
A
#
# COMPACT_ATOMS: atom_id res chain seq x y z
N MET A 1 27.65 -33.57 19.30
CA MET A 1 28.00 -32.76 18.11
C MET A 1 27.72 -33.62 16.89
N GLY A 2 27.00 -33.23 15.86
CA GLY A 2 26.45 -31.92 15.54
C GLY A 2 25.19 -32.09 14.69
N PHE A 3 24.39 -31.02 14.64
CA PHE A 3 23.40 -30.86 13.59
C PHE A 3 24.08 -31.17 12.25
N SER A 4 23.51 -32.06 11.45
CA SER A 4 24.05 -32.35 10.12
C SER A 4 24.20 -31.02 9.38
N GLN A 5 25.35 -30.82 8.72
CA GLN A 5 25.67 -29.56 8.01
C GLN A 5 24.54 -29.11 7.06
N GLY A 6 23.69 -30.04 6.59
CA GLY A 6 22.50 -29.73 5.79
C GLY A 6 21.37 -29.00 6.54
N ALA A 7 21.17 -29.24 7.84
CA ALA A 7 20.12 -28.58 8.61
C ALA A 7 20.44 -27.09 8.84
N VAL A 8 21.71 -26.75 9.07
CA VAL A 8 22.15 -25.37 9.29
C VAL A 8 22.12 -24.55 8.00
N ALA A 9 22.41 -25.16 6.86
CA ALA A 9 22.31 -24.51 5.54
C ALA A 9 20.86 -24.21 5.12
N LEU A 10 19.89 -24.98 5.62
CA LEU A 10 18.47 -24.79 5.34
C LEU A 10 17.77 -23.80 6.28
N LEU A 11 18.35 -23.51 7.46
CA LEU A 11 17.81 -22.52 8.40
C LEU A 11 17.52 -21.15 7.77
N PRO A 12 18.42 -20.51 7.01
CA PRO A 12 18.10 -19.22 6.39
C PRO A 12 16.95 -19.33 5.39
N LEU A 13 16.84 -20.45 4.68
CA LEU A 13 15.76 -20.70 3.73
C LEU A 13 14.42 -20.93 4.44
N ILE A 14 14.40 -21.68 5.54
CA ILE A 14 13.21 -21.93 6.36
C ILE A 14 12.74 -20.64 7.03
N VAL A 15 13.66 -19.83 7.56
CA VAL A 15 13.34 -18.51 8.12
C VAL A 15 12.79 -17.58 7.04
N LEU A 16 13.40 -17.56 5.85
CA LEU A 16 12.92 -16.76 4.73
C LEU A 16 11.52 -17.21 4.27
N LEU A 17 11.27 -18.53 4.16
CA LEU A 17 9.97 -19.08 3.82
C LEU A 17 8.91 -18.82 4.91
N GLY A 18 9.29 -18.89 6.19
CA GLY A 18 8.42 -18.54 7.31
C GLY A 18 8.04 -17.07 7.31
N LEU A 19 9.02 -16.18 7.09
CA LEU A 19 8.78 -14.74 6.94
C LEU A 19 7.88 -14.44 5.72
N LEU A 20 8.08 -15.15 4.61
CA LEU A 20 7.25 -15.05 3.42
C LEU A 20 5.82 -15.54 3.70
N ALA A 21 5.65 -16.68 4.34
CA ALA A 21 4.34 -17.23 4.71
C ALA A 21 3.58 -16.30 5.65
N VAL A 22 4.25 -15.75 6.67
CA VAL A 22 3.66 -14.76 7.59
C VAL A 22 3.29 -13.48 6.84
N ALA A 23 4.11 -13.02 5.89
CA ALA A 23 3.79 -11.85 5.07
C ALA A 23 2.54 -12.08 4.19
N VAL A 24 2.43 -13.25 3.55
CA VAL A 24 1.26 -13.64 2.75
C VAL A 24 0.00 -13.76 3.62
N LEU A 25 0.12 -14.35 4.81
CA LEU A 25 -1.01 -14.46 5.75
C LEU A 25 -1.48 -13.09 6.26
N ARG A 26 -0.56 -12.16 6.56
CA ARG A 26 -0.94 -10.79 6.96
C ARG A 26 -1.57 -9.99 5.83
N ALA A 27 -1.07 -10.16 4.60
CA ALA A 27 -1.68 -9.58 3.42
C ALA A 27 -3.13 -10.05 3.25
N ARG A 28 -3.42 -11.33 3.51
CA ARG A 28 -4.81 -11.86 3.48
C ARG A 28 -5.74 -11.23 4.53
N ASN A 29 -5.22 -10.71 5.63
CA ASN A 29 -6.01 -10.01 6.66
C ASN A 29 -6.07 -8.49 6.43
N GLY A 30 -5.53 -7.98 5.32
CA GLY A 30 -5.52 -6.54 5.01
C GLY A 30 -4.55 -5.70 5.85
N ASP A 31 -3.67 -6.28 6.69
CA ASP A 31 -2.62 -5.55 7.44
C ASP A 31 -1.42 -5.20 6.52
N VAL A 32 -1.73 -4.57 5.38
CA VAL A 32 -0.79 -4.18 4.33
C VAL A 32 -0.37 -2.72 4.54
N ALA A 33 -1.33 -1.85 4.84
CA ALA A 33 -1.08 -0.48 5.25
C ALA A 33 -2.03 -0.04 6.37
N ARG A 34 -1.58 0.94 7.15
CA ARG A 34 -2.41 1.73 8.05
C ARG A 34 -2.66 3.09 7.42
N LEU A 35 -3.88 3.59 7.54
CA LEU A 35 -4.29 4.89 7.05
C LEU A 35 -4.72 5.75 8.25
N ASP A 36 -3.96 6.81 8.52
CA ASP A 36 -4.31 7.79 9.55
C ASP A 36 -4.89 9.02 8.86
N VAL A 37 -6.17 9.31 9.11
CA VAL A 37 -6.89 10.45 8.51
C VAL A 37 -6.99 11.57 9.54
N GLY A 38 -6.25 12.66 9.32
CA GLY A 38 -6.33 13.88 10.10
C GLY A 38 -7.19 14.96 9.43
N ASN A 39 -7.22 16.13 10.06
CA ASN A 39 -7.88 17.30 9.48
C ASN A 39 -7.09 17.90 8.32
N ASP A 40 -5.76 18.00 8.49
CA ASP A 40 -4.87 18.68 7.54
C ASP A 40 -4.05 17.71 6.68
N GLU A 41 -3.85 16.47 7.15
CA GLU A 41 -3.08 15.46 6.43
C GLU A 41 -3.72 14.07 6.51
N ILE A 42 -3.49 13.28 5.47
CA ILE A 42 -3.77 11.85 5.38
C ILE A 42 -2.43 11.14 5.30
N VAL A 43 -2.17 10.20 6.20
CA VAL A 43 -0.90 9.50 6.27
C VAL A 43 -1.10 8.03 5.95
N ILE A 44 -0.43 7.56 4.88
CA ILE A 44 -0.41 6.16 4.47
C ILE A 44 0.89 5.54 5.01
N ILE A 45 0.76 4.51 5.85
CA ILE A 45 1.88 3.85 6.52
C ILE A 45 1.93 2.39 6.09
N PRO A 46 2.85 2.00 5.19
CA PRO A 46 3.05 0.60 4.84
C PRO A 46 3.45 -0.24 6.07
N ARG A 47 2.96 -1.48 6.14
CA ARG A 47 3.19 -2.41 7.26
C ARG A 47 4.03 -3.59 6.83
N GLY A 48 4.73 -4.20 7.80
CA GLY A 48 5.52 -5.41 7.60
C GLY A 48 6.47 -5.32 6.41
N ILE A 49 6.39 -6.30 5.51
CA ILE A 49 7.26 -6.41 4.34
C ILE A 49 6.99 -5.30 3.30
N PHE A 50 5.77 -4.76 3.25
CA PHE A 50 5.41 -3.67 2.34
C PHE A 50 6.18 -2.38 2.64
N LYS A 51 6.56 -2.16 3.90
CA LYS A 51 7.45 -1.05 4.29
C LYS A 51 8.84 -1.16 3.67
N LEU A 52 9.38 -2.37 3.59
CA LEU A 52 10.68 -2.61 2.97
C LEU A 52 10.62 -2.36 1.46
N PHE A 53 9.53 -2.81 0.82
CA PHE A 53 9.36 -2.70 -0.63
C PHE A 53 8.84 -1.34 -1.12
N ALA A 54 8.21 -0.54 -0.26
CA ALA A 54 7.76 0.80 -0.63
C ALA A 54 8.93 1.79 -0.78
N PHE A 55 10.09 1.50 -0.17
CA PHE A 55 11.23 2.42 -0.02
C PHE A 55 10.84 3.80 0.58
N THR A 56 9.63 3.91 1.11
CA THR A 56 8.99 5.12 1.62
C THR A 56 8.33 4.72 2.93
N PRO A 57 8.80 5.20 4.09
CA PRO A 57 8.33 4.72 5.40
C PRO A 57 6.90 5.19 5.72
N ARG A 58 6.48 6.32 5.16
CA ARG A 58 5.13 6.87 5.22
C ARG A 58 4.94 7.84 4.06
N LEU A 59 3.75 7.87 3.47
CA LEU A 59 3.35 8.89 2.52
C LEU A 59 2.40 9.86 3.22
N ARG A 60 2.77 11.14 3.27
CA ARG A 60 1.94 12.22 3.82
C ARG A 60 1.29 12.96 2.68
N VAL A 61 -0.03 12.98 2.67
CA VAL A 61 -0.87 13.65 1.70
C VAL A 61 -1.53 14.84 2.39
N PRO A 62 -1.45 16.07 1.87
CA PRO A 62 -2.29 17.15 2.35
C PRO A 62 -3.78 16.80 2.19
N ALA A 63 -4.60 16.97 3.22
CA ALA A 63 -6.01 16.59 3.15
C ALA A 63 -6.77 17.37 2.07
N GLY A 64 -6.39 18.62 1.82
CA GLY A 64 -7.02 19.50 0.82
C GLY A 64 -6.82 19.08 -0.63
N VAL A 65 -5.82 18.22 -0.93
CA VAL A 65 -5.63 17.71 -2.31
C VAL A 65 -6.44 16.45 -2.59
N LEU A 66 -7.11 15.86 -1.59
CA LEU A 66 -7.95 14.69 -1.79
C LEU A 66 -9.24 15.08 -2.52
N SER A 67 -9.39 14.61 -3.75
CA SER A 67 -10.59 14.85 -4.56
C SER A 67 -11.63 13.73 -4.41
N ALA A 68 -11.18 12.47 -4.39
CA ALA A 68 -12.09 11.33 -4.22
C ALA A 68 -11.40 10.16 -3.50
N ALA A 69 -12.20 9.38 -2.77
CA ALA A 69 -11.79 8.10 -2.21
C ALA A 69 -12.88 7.05 -2.43
N TYR A 70 -12.53 5.91 -2.99
CA TYR A 70 -13.49 4.83 -3.28
C TYR A 70 -12.82 3.46 -3.34
N GLU A 71 -13.62 2.43 -3.11
CA GLU A 71 -13.17 1.05 -3.23
C GLU A 71 -13.00 0.64 -4.69
N ILE A 72 -11.93 -0.09 -4.98
CA ILE A 72 -11.63 -0.64 -6.30
C ILE A 72 -11.10 -2.07 -6.19
N ASP A 73 -11.21 -2.84 -7.28
CA ASP A 73 -10.33 -3.98 -7.54
C ASP A 73 -9.05 -3.46 -8.22
N PRO A 74 -7.87 -3.52 -7.57
CA PRO A 74 -6.62 -3.03 -8.16
C PRO A 74 -6.21 -3.77 -9.44
N ARG A 75 -6.70 -4.98 -9.67
CA ARG A 75 -6.45 -5.74 -10.91
C ARG A 75 -7.10 -5.09 -12.12
N SER A 76 -8.18 -4.33 -11.91
CA SER A 76 -8.86 -3.60 -12.98
C SER A 76 -8.09 -2.38 -13.50
N LEU A 77 -7.15 -1.86 -12.71
CA LEU A 77 -6.29 -0.73 -13.10
C LEU A 77 -5.12 -1.12 -14.01
N GLY A 78 -4.92 -2.42 -14.27
CA GLY A 78 -3.77 -2.92 -15.01
C GLY A 78 -2.46 -2.88 -14.22
N VAL A 79 -1.35 -3.19 -14.89
CA VAL A 79 -0.02 -3.18 -14.26
C VAL A 79 0.34 -1.73 -13.92
N PRO A 80 0.59 -1.38 -12.65
CA PRO A 80 1.01 -0.03 -12.29
C PRO A 80 2.37 0.21 -12.97
N GLY A 81 2.47 1.23 -13.82
CA GLY A 81 3.47 1.44 -14.88
C GLY A 81 4.94 1.08 -14.61
N MET A 82 5.88 1.98 -14.90
CA MET A 82 7.29 1.72 -14.59
C MET A 82 7.50 1.96 -13.09
N ARG A 83 7.97 0.94 -12.36
CA ARG A 83 8.35 1.09 -10.95
C ARG A 83 9.66 1.88 -10.87
N MET A 84 9.66 3.02 -10.21
CA MET A 84 10.86 3.83 -9.98
C MET A 84 11.75 3.15 -8.92
N GLY A 85 12.48 2.13 -9.37
CA GLY A 85 13.42 1.35 -8.57
C GLY A 85 12.75 0.36 -7.62
N ALA A 86 12.82 -0.95 -7.93
CA ALA A 86 12.72 -2.04 -6.97
C ALA A 86 12.76 -3.44 -7.62
N THR A 87 13.19 -4.42 -6.82
CA THR A 87 13.03 -5.86 -7.04
C THR A 87 11.55 -6.23 -7.13
N TRP A 88 11.15 -6.90 -8.22
CA TRP A 88 9.82 -7.49 -8.37
C TRP A 88 9.68 -8.63 -7.36
N PHE A 89 8.73 -8.51 -6.42
CA PHE A 89 8.42 -9.56 -5.47
C PHE A 89 6.99 -10.09 -5.73
N PRO A 90 6.83 -11.39 -6.02
CA PRO A 90 5.52 -11.95 -6.34
C PRO A 90 4.59 -11.83 -5.12
N GLY A 91 3.45 -11.16 -5.32
CA GLY A 91 2.44 -10.98 -4.26
C GLY A 91 2.51 -9.64 -3.53
N VAL A 92 3.50 -8.80 -3.82
CA VAL A 92 3.69 -7.50 -3.15
C VAL A 92 3.77 -6.39 -4.18
N VAL A 93 2.83 -5.44 -4.13
CA VAL A 93 2.87 -4.21 -4.92
C VAL A 93 2.99 -3.05 -3.94
N ALA A 94 4.22 -2.58 -3.75
CA ALA A 94 4.51 -1.48 -2.84
C ALA A 94 5.46 -0.47 -3.48
N GLY A 95 5.16 0.82 -3.36
CA GLY A 95 6.04 1.92 -3.76
C GLY A 95 5.46 2.83 -4.83
N ARG A 96 6.36 3.55 -5.49
CA ARG A 96 6.04 4.62 -6.45
C ARG A 96 6.09 4.08 -7.87
N PHE A 97 5.05 4.37 -8.63
CA PHE A 97 4.90 3.98 -10.01
C PHE A 97 4.67 5.21 -10.87
N HIS A 98 5.25 5.19 -12.07
CA HIS A 98 5.12 6.25 -13.03
C HIS A 98 4.80 5.65 -14.40
N SER A 99 3.67 6.05 -14.96
CA SER A 99 3.37 5.91 -16.39
C SER A 99 3.51 7.28 -17.05
N PRO A 100 3.62 7.36 -18.38
CA PRO A 100 3.61 8.63 -19.10
C PRO A 100 2.40 9.52 -18.79
N GLN A 101 1.28 8.92 -18.35
CA GLN A 101 0.03 9.59 -18.06
C GLN A 101 -0.18 9.90 -16.58
N GLU A 102 0.34 9.06 -15.67
CA GLU A 102 0.01 9.13 -14.24
C GLU A 102 1.18 8.73 -13.33
N ARG A 103 1.22 9.32 -12.13
CA ARG A 103 2.10 9.01 -11.01
C ARG A 103 1.26 8.44 -9.88
N SER A 104 1.62 7.27 -9.39
CA SER A 104 0.85 6.62 -8.34
C SER A 104 1.70 6.02 -7.24
N PHE A 105 1.08 5.90 -6.06
CA PHE A 105 1.66 5.21 -4.92
C PHE A 105 0.81 4.00 -4.55
N TRP A 106 1.43 2.83 -4.50
CA TRP A 106 0.72 1.59 -4.26
C TRP A 106 1.22 0.92 -2.98
N VAL A 107 0.28 0.36 -2.22
CA VAL A 107 0.54 -0.55 -1.10
C VAL A 107 -0.58 -1.59 -1.11
N TRP A 108 -0.36 -2.69 -1.83
CA TRP A 108 -1.36 -3.73 -2.10
C TRP A 108 -0.73 -5.13 -2.10
N GLY A 109 -1.37 -6.06 -1.40
CA GLY A 109 -0.90 -7.43 -1.13
C GLY A 109 -1.56 -8.51 -1.98
N LYS A 110 -2.13 -8.15 -3.13
CA LYS A 110 -2.98 -9.02 -3.97
C LYS A 110 -4.31 -9.45 -3.34
N GLY A 111 -4.76 -8.79 -2.27
CA GLY A 111 -6.12 -8.93 -1.76
C GLY A 111 -7.18 -8.49 -2.77
N ASP A 112 -8.45 -8.82 -2.49
CA ASP A 112 -9.55 -8.66 -3.45
C ASP A 112 -10.00 -7.21 -3.66
N ARG A 113 -9.79 -6.32 -2.67
CA ARG A 113 -10.26 -4.93 -2.72
C ARG A 113 -9.21 -4.01 -2.09
N ALA A 114 -9.07 -2.79 -2.62
CA ALA A 114 -8.28 -1.73 -2.03
C ALA A 114 -9.02 -0.38 -2.14
N ILE A 115 -8.53 0.63 -1.43
CA ILE A 115 -9.03 1.99 -1.53
C ILE A 115 -8.16 2.76 -2.53
N ARG A 116 -8.78 3.35 -3.55
CA ARG A 116 -8.15 4.36 -4.39
C ARG A 116 -8.41 5.74 -3.79
N LEU A 117 -7.35 6.49 -3.58
CA LEU A 117 -7.38 7.90 -3.23
C LEU A 117 -6.92 8.68 -4.46
N SER A 118 -7.78 9.53 -5.02
CA SER A 118 -7.44 10.42 -6.13
C SER A 118 -7.06 11.79 -5.59
N PHE A 119 -6.05 12.41 -6.20
CA PHE A 119 -5.51 13.68 -5.76
C PHE A 119 -5.46 14.69 -6.89
N ASP A 120 -5.74 15.96 -6.56
CA ASP A 120 -5.72 17.06 -7.51
C ASP A 120 -4.52 17.97 -7.24
N GLY A 121 -3.75 18.31 -8.29
CA GLY A 121 -2.65 19.28 -8.19
C GLY A 121 -1.48 18.85 -7.28
N TRP A 122 -1.32 17.55 -7.01
CA TRP A 122 -0.29 17.03 -6.11
C TRP A 122 0.78 16.19 -6.82
N THR A 123 1.76 15.69 -6.07
CA THR A 123 2.90 14.96 -6.64
C THR A 123 2.54 13.55 -7.15
N TYR A 124 1.43 12.99 -6.68
CA TYR A 124 0.83 11.76 -7.19
C TYR A 124 -0.57 12.09 -7.64
N ASP A 125 -1.03 11.42 -8.70
CA ASP A 125 -2.40 11.56 -9.22
C ASP A 125 -3.34 10.64 -8.45
N TYR A 126 -2.84 9.50 -7.93
CA TYR A 126 -3.60 8.65 -7.00
C TYR A 126 -2.71 7.76 -6.12
N ALA A 127 -3.31 7.23 -5.06
CA ALA A 127 -2.76 6.13 -4.28
C ALA A 127 -3.73 4.95 -4.25
N VAL A 128 -3.21 3.73 -4.25
CA VAL A 128 -3.96 2.48 -4.05
C VAL A 128 -3.47 1.81 -2.79
N VAL A 129 -4.35 1.67 -1.81
CA VAL A 129 -3.99 1.24 -0.46
C VAL A 129 -4.92 0.14 0.02
N GLU A 130 -4.34 -1.01 0.35
CA GLU A 130 -5.03 -2.08 1.06
C GLU A 130 -4.90 -1.88 2.56
N VAL A 131 -6.04 -1.88 3.26
CA VAL A 131 -6.15 -1.67 4.70
C VAL A 131 -7.03 -2.74 5.33
N ALA A 132 -6.84 -3.02 6.62
CA ALA A 132 -7.57 -4.08 7.32
C ALA A 132 -9.07 -3.76 7.47
N ASP A 133 -9.39 -2.53 7.87
CA ASP A 133 -10.77 -2.03 7.99
C ASP A 133 -11.03 -0.98 6.89
N ARG A 134 -11.55 -1.45 5.76
CA ARG A 134 -11.84 -0.61 4.59
C ARG A 134 -13.02 0.31 4.84
N GLU A 135 -14.04 -0.16 5.53
CA GLU A 135 -15.27 0.59 5.76
C GLU A 135 -15.01 1.81 6.64
N SER A 136 -14.30 1.61 7.76
CA SER A 136 -13.91 2.72 8.63
C SER A 136 -13.01 3.73 7.89
N ALA A 137 -12.08 3.25 7.06
CA ALA A 137 -11.19 4.12 6.30
C ALA A 137 -11.94 4.95 5.25
N LEU A 138 -12.86 4.35 4.49
CA LEU A 138 -13.69 5.05 3.51
C LEU A 138 -14.61 6.08 4.18
N ASN A 139 -15.21 5.74 5.32
CA ASN A 139 -16.03 6.68 6.08
C ASN A 139 -15.23 7.91 6.50
N ALA A 140 -14.00 7.72 7.02
CA ALA A 140 -13.12 8.82 7.38
C ALA A 140 -12.71 9.68 6.16
N LEU A 141 -12.32 9.05 5.05
CA LEU A 141 -11.92 9.75 3.82
C LEU A 141 -13.08 10.52 3.17
N SER A 142 -14.28 9.95 3.17
CA SER A 142 -15.48 10.62 2.63
C SER A 142 -15.85 11.88 3.41
N ALA A 143 -15.55 11.94 4.70
CA ALA A 143 -15.72 13.14 5.51
C ALA A 143 -14.72 14.24 5.09
N VAL A 144 -13.48 13.86 4.76
CA VAL A 144 -12.46 14.79 4.22
C VAL A 144 -12.88 15.33 2.86
N SER A 145 -13.25 14.46 1.92
CA SER A 145 -13.67 14.88 0.57
C SER A 145 -14.89 15.80 0.62
N ARG A 146 -15.89 15.51 1.47
CA ARG A 146 -17.06 16.40 1.65
C ARG A 146 -16.67 17.77 2.18
N ARG A 147 -15.74 17.83 3.14
CA ARG A 147 -15.22 19.11 3.67
C ARG A 147 -14.52 19.92 2.58
N ASN A 148 -13.71 19.28 1.74
CA ASN A 148 -13.02 19.94 0.63
C ASN A 148 -14.01 20.48 -0.42
N ALA A 149 -15.12 19.77 -0.66
CA ALA A 149 -16.16 20.21 -1.59
C ALA A 149 -16.97 21.42 -1.09
N VAL A 150 -17.02 21.67 0.22
CA VAL A 150 -17.74 22.80 0.84
C VAL A 150 -16.84 24.03 1.03
N GLY A 151 -15.53 23.83 1.11
CA GLY A 151 -14.54 24.89 1.32
C GLY A 151 -13.98 25.55 0.05
N ASN A 152 -14.37 25.06 -1.13
CA ASN A 152 -14.06 25.62 -2.46
C ASN A 152 -15.26 26.38 -3.00
#